data_AF-V2XJ24-F1
#
_entry.id   AF-V2XJ24-F1
#
_cell.length_a   1.000
_cell.length_b   1.000
_cell.length_c   1.000
_cell.angle_alpha   90.00
_cell.angle_beta   90.00
_cell.angle_gamma   90.00
#
_symmetry.space_group_name_H-M   'P 1'
#
loop_
_entity.id
_entity.type
_entity.pdbx_description
1 polymer ?
#
loop_
_entity_poly.entity_id
_entity_poly.type
_entity_poly.pdbx_seq_one_letter_code
_entity_poly.pdbx_strand_id
1 'polypeptide(L)'
;MFSAIRTAASSRAATRAFSTSTRTLDVAKLTLIGRLGREPEVKKTKNDMEFVTYTVATNSYPPASADENSERPAPRTSWHRVLSFSEGSNRYLKTLKKGSLVYVEAAYELREPDQDADPSTPQGQRQIFLKHESIRVLSTPKFEEESP
;
A
#
# COMPACT_ATOMS: atom_id res chain seq x y z
N MET A 1 13.74 -2.87 -79.69
CA MET A 1 13.51 -4.15 -78.98
C MET A 1 14.68 -4.32 -78.03
N PHE A 2 14.62 -4.34 -76.69
CA PHE A 2 13.57 -4.33 -75.67
C PHE A 2 14.13 -3.50 -74.48
N SER A 3 13.26 -2.72 -73.83
CA SER A 3 13.54 -2.04 -72.56
C SER A 3 13.49 -3.06 -71.42
N ALA A 4 14.45 -3.03 -70.49
CA ALA A 4 14.39 -3.77 -69.24
C ALA A 4 14.49 -2.78 -68.07
N ILE A 5 13.33 -2.44 -67.53
CA ILE A 5 13.17 -1.64 -66.31
C ILE A 5 13.75 -2.45 -65.14
N ARG A 6 14.80 -1.95 -64.49
CA ARG A 6 15.29 -2.49 -63.22
C ARG A 6 14.37 -2.00 -62.11
N THR A 7 13.53 -2.88 -61.58
CA THR A 7 12.73 -2.58 -60.39
C THR A 7 13.65 -2.58 -59.17
N ALA A 8 14.02 -1.40 -58.68
CA ALA A 8 14.70 -1.28 -57.39
C ALA A 8 13.67 -1.55 -56.27
N ALA A 9 13.76 -2.71 -55.62
CA ALA A 9 13.00 -2.98 -54.41
C ALA A 9 13.58 -2.12 -53.28
N SER A 10 12.88 -1.04 -52.93
CA SER A 10 13.17 -0.27 -51.72
C SER A 10 12.84 -1.15 -50.52
N SER A 11 13.86 -1.68 -49.85
CA SER A 11 13.71 -2.23 -48.51
C SER A 11 13.39 -1.07 -47.57
N ARG A 12 12.09 -0.81 -47.37
CA ARG A 12 11.64 0.02 -46.26
C ARG A 12 12.02 -0.71 -44.98
N ALA A 13 13.17 -0.35 -44.42
CA ALA A 13 13.51 -0.70 -43.05
C ALA A 13 12.36 -0.21 -42.18
N ALA A 14 11.59 -1.14 -41.62
CA ALA A 14 10.56 -0.82 -40.65
C ALA A 14 11.29 -0.21 -39.45
N THR A 15 11.24 1.11 -39.33
CA THR A 15 11.59 1.81 -38.09
C THR A 15 10.68 1.23 -37.02
N ARG A 16 11.23 0.37 -36.16
CA ARG A 16 10.51 -0.09 -34.96
C ARG A 16 10.17 1.16 -34.17
N ALA A 17 8.90 1.53 -34.18
CA ALA A 17 8.40 2.58 -33.31
C ALA A 17 8.70 2.16 -31.87
N PHE A 18 9.54 2.91 -31.17
CA PHE A 18 9.69 2.78 -29.73
C PHE A 18 8.31 3.09 -29.12
N SER A 19 7.62 2.06 -28.65
CA SER A 19 6.37 2.24 -27.92
C SER A 19 6.67 2.94 -26.60
N THR A 20 6.30 4.22 -26.48
CA THR A 20 6.43 4.99 -25.22
C THR A 20 5.31 4.69 -24.22
N SER A 21 4.44 3.72 -24.50
CA SER A 21 3.61 3.13 -23.45
C SER A 21 4.53 2.31 -22.54
N THR A 22 5.19 2.96 -21.58
CA THR A 22 5.71 2.28 -20.40
C THR A 22 4.61 1.36 -19.92
N ARG A 23 4.78 0.05 -20.13
CA ARG A 23 3.84 -0.90 -19.58
C ARG A 23 4.04 -0.80 -18.07
N THR A 24 3.11 -0.15 -17.39
CA THR A 24 2.96 -0.21 -15.93
C THR A 24 2.61 -1.65 -15.57
N LEU A 25 3.59 -2.55 -15.61
CA LEU A 25 3.48 -3.95 -15.22
C LEU A 25 3.94 -4.16 -13.78
N ASP A 26 4.61 -3.18 -13.20
CA ASP A 26 5.14 -3.27 -11.85
C ASP A 26 4.04 -2.90 -10.84
N VAL A 27 3.73 -3.84 -9.95
CA VAL A 27 2.74 -3.67 -8.88
C VAL A 27 3.35 -4.13 -7.56
N ALA A 28 3.34 -3.24 -6.57
CA ALA A 28 3.64 -3.57 -5.18
C ALA A 28 2.38 -3.28 -4.34
N LYS A 29 1.74 -4.34 -3.85
CA LYS A 29 0.50 -4.26 -3.09
C LYS A 29 0.62 -5.02 -1.78
N LEU A 30 0.14 -4.41 -0.71
CA LEU A 30 -0.01 -5.01 0.61
C LEU A 30 -1.49 -5.23 0.91
N THR A 31 -1.84 -6.45 1.26
CA THR A 31 -3.17 -6.83 1.71
C THR A 31 -3.15 -7.12 3.20
N LEU A 32 -4.01 -6.45 3.96
CA LEU A 32 -4.08 -6.56 5.42
C LEU A 32 -5.47 -7.00 5.84
N ILE A 33 -5.53 -7.99 6.73
CA ILE A 33 -6.72 -8.31 7.51
C ILE A 33 -6.35 -8.12 8.98
N GLY A 34 -6.97 -7.14 9.63
CA GLY A 34 -6.58 -6.75 10.97
C GLY A 34 -7.58 -5.80 11.61
N ARG A 35 -7.28 -5.38 12.84
CA ARG A 35 -8.16 -4.45 13.58
C ARG A 35 -7.62 -3.05 13.55
N LEU A 36 -8.51 -2.07 13.44
CA LEU A 36 -8.14 -0.66 13.62
C LEU A 36 -7.65 -0.43 15.05
N GLY A 37 -6.41 0.04 15.20
CA GLY A 37 -5.81 0.34 16.51
C GLY A 37 -6.46 1.54 17.20
N ARG A 38 -6.95 2.47 16.40
CA ARG A 38 -7.57 3.72 16.79
C ARG A 38 -8.51 4.21 15.70
N GLU A 39 -9.33 5.21 16.02
CA GLU A 39 -10.16 5.87 15.01
C GLU A 39 -9.27 6.57 13.96
N PRO A 40 -9.68 6.60 12.67
CA PRO A 40 -8.92 7.29 11.64
C PRO A 40 -8.81 8.80 11.91
N GLU A 41 -7.59 9.33 11.79
CA GLU A 41 -7.30 10.74 12.04
C GLU A 41 -7.28 11.53 10.73
N VAL A 42 -7.94 12.68 10.70
CA VAL A 42 -7.83 13.65 9.60
C VAL A 42 -6.66 14.58 9.87
N LYS A 43 -5.80 14.75 8.87
CA LYS A 43 -4.66 15.66 8.91
C LYS A 43 -4.63 16.52 7.66
N LYS A 44 -3.91 17.62 7.72
CA LYS A 44 -3.71 18.54 6.61
C LYS A 44 -2.23 18.59 6.23
N THR A 45 -1.97 18.61 4.94
CA THR A 45 -0.62 18.85 4.39
C THR A 45 -0.27 20.33 4.47
N LYS A 46 1.00 20.68 4.20
CA LYS A 46 1.45 22.08 4.11
C LYS A 46 0.70 22.89 3.05
N ASN A 47 0.16 22.22 2.04
CA ASN A 47 -0.61 22.83 0.94
C ASN A 47 -2.13 22.82 1.22
N ASP A 48 -2.52 22.69 2.49
CA ASP A 48 -3.92 22.60 2.97
C ASP A 48 -4.76 21.43 2.41
N MET A 49 -4.14 20.46 1.73
CA MET A 49 -4.85 19.24 1.31
C MET A 49 -5.10 18.32 2.51
N GLU A 50 -6.36 17.90 2.70
CA GLU A 50 -6.74 16.92 3.71
C GLU A 50 -6.35 15.49 3.32
N PHE A 51 -5.86 14.74 4.30
CA PHE A 51 -5.61 13.31 4.18
C PHE A 51 -6.02 12.60 5.47
N VAL A 52 -6.41 11.33 5.35
CA VAL A 52 -6.77 10.49 6.49
C VAL A 52 -5.67 9.47 6.75
N THR A 53 -5.37 9.24 8.02
CA THR A 53 -4.39 8.23 8.44
C THR A 53 -5.01 7.29 9.47
N TYR A 54 -4.79 5.99 9.27
CA TYR A 54 -5.30 4.96 10.15
C TYR A 54 -4.25 3.86 10.35
N THR A 55 -4.36 3.14 11.47
CA THR A 55 -3.41 2.09 11.82
C THR A 55 -4.13 0.76 11.94
N VAL A 56 -3.64 -0.26 11.23
CA VAL A 56 -4.16 -1.63 11.26
C VAL A 56 -3.19 -2.51 12.03
N ALA A 57 -3.69 -3.21 13.05
CA ALA A 57 -2.94 -4.23 13.77
C ALA A 57 -3.14 -5.60 13.14
N THR A 58 -2.05 -6.31 12.82
CA THR A 58 -2.07 -7.70 12.36
C THR A 58 -1.23 -8.57 13.29
N ASN A 59 -1.70 -9.77 13.61
CA ASN A 59 -0.94 -10.72 14.43
C ASN A 59 -0.26 -11.75 13.54
N SER A 60 1.06 -11.91 13.70
CA SER A 60 1.82 -13.00 13.13
C SER A 60 1.99 -14.10 14.18
N TYR A 61 1.61 -15.31 13.82
CA TYR A 61 1.79 -16.48 14.67
C TYR A 61 3.05 -17.22 14.20
N PRO A 62 4.12 -17.26 15.02
CA PRO A 62 5.30 -18.04 14.69
C PRO A 62 4.92 -19.52 14.46
N PRO A 63 5.66 -20.24 13.60
CA PRO A 63 5.53 -21.69 13.51
C PRO A 63 5.78 -22.29 14.90
N ALA A 64 5.04 -23.36 15.23
CA ALA A 64 5.35 -24.14 16.42
C ALA A 64 6.78 -24.67 16.29
N SER A 65 7.59 -24.55 17.34
CA SER A 65 8.89 -25.21 17.41
C SER A 65 8.71 -26.72 17.24
N ALA A 66 9.70 -27.38 16.63
CA ALA A 66 9.66 -28.81 16.37
C ALA A 66 9.63 -29.67 17.65
N ASP A 67 9.90 -29.06 18.81
CA ASP A 67 9.89 -29.74 20.09
C ASP A 67 8.45 -29.92 20.59
N GLU A 68 8.03 -31.19 20.70
CA GLU A 68 6.67 -31.63 21.06
C GLU A 68 6.18 -31.09 22.42
N ASN A 69 7.11 -30.67 23.30
CA ASN A 69 6.82 -30.12 24.63
C ASN A 69 6.93 -28.58 24.71
N SER A 70 7.13 -27.87 23.60
CA SER A 70 7.32 -26.42 23.62
C SER A 70 6.00 -25.66 23.50
N GLU A 71 5.72 -24.77 24.45
CA GLU A 71 4.60 -23.83 24.35
C GLU A 71 4.79 -22.91 23.13
N ARG A 72 3.72 -22.69 22.37
CA ARG A 72 3.77 -21.81 21.20
C ARG A 72 4.12 -20.37 21.66
N PRO A 73 5.14 -19.72 21.05
CA PRO A 73 5.45 -18.34 21.37
C PRO A 73 4.24 -17.42 21.17
N ALA A 74 4.14 -16.40 22.03
CA ALA A 74 3.08 -15.40 21.93
C ALA A 74 3.06 -14.74 20.53
N PRO A 75 1.88 -14.43 19.98
CA PRO A 75 1.78 -13.80 18.67
C PRO A 75 2.44 -12.42 18.68
N ARG A 76 3.16 -12.09 17.60
CA ARG A 76 3.75 -10.76 17.43
C ARG A 76 2.79 -9.88 16.67
N THR A 77 2.45 -8.72 17.22
CA THR A 77 1.58 -7.73 16.57
C THR A 77 2.40 -6.74 15.76
N SER A 78 2.10 -6.63 14.47
CA SER A 78 2.63 -5.60 13.57
C SER A 78 1.60 -4.49 13.38
N TRP A 79 2.06 -3.23 13.41
CA TRP A 79 1.22 -2.05 13.27
C TRP A 79 1.50 -1.36 11.94
N HIS A 80 0.50 -1.36 11.06
CA HIS A 80 0.62 -0.84 9.70
C HIS A 80 -0.06 0.53 9.64
N ARG A 81 0.71 1.59 9.39
CA ARG A 81 0.17 2.94 9.23
C ARG A 81 -0.14 3.18 7.75
N VAL A 82 -1.41 3.43 7.45
CA VAL A 82 -1.90 3.67 6.08
C VAL A 82 -2.34 5.12 5.93
N LEU A 83 -2.10 5.69 4.76
CA LEU A 83 -2.43 7.06 4.39
C LEU A 83 -3.41 7.09 3.20
N SER A 84 -4.45 7.90 3.28
CA SER A 84 -5.43 8.11 2.22
C SER A 84 -5.49 9.60 1.86
N PHE A 85 -5.27 9.89 0.58
CA PHE A 85 -5.39 11.25 0.01
C PHE A 85 -6.67 11.42 -0.82
N SER A 86 -7.40 10.33 -1.08
CA SER A 86 -8.64 10.37 -1.85
C SER A 86 -9.78 10.93 -0.99
N GLU A 87 -10.38 12.05 -1.41
CA GLU A 87 -11.49 12.68 -0.69
C GLU A 87 -12.69 11.73 -0.51
N GLY A 88 -13.02 10.96 -1.54
CA GLY A 88 -14.10 9.97 -1.51
C GLY A 88 -13.85 8.87 -0.47
N SER A 89 -12.64 8.30 -0.48
CA SER A 89 -12.22 7.32 0.53
C SER A 89 -12.17 7.93 1.92
N ASN A 90 -11.71 9.18 2.06
CA ASN A 90 -11.61 9.87 3.34
C ASN A 90 -12.96 10.01 4.02
N ARG A 91 -14.04 10.29 3.29
CA ARG A 91 -15.40 10.37 3.87
C ARG A 91 -15.81 9.05 4.51
N TYR A 92 -15.56 7.92 3.84
CA TYR A 92 -15.85 6.59 4.38
C TYR A 92 -14.93 6.24 5.55
N LEU A 93 -13.63 6.51 5.43
CA LEU A 93 -12.67 6.23 6.50
C LEU A 93 -13.03 6.97 7.81
N LYS A 94 -13.52 8.21 7.72
CA LYS A 94 -13.96 9.00 8.88
C LYS A 94 -15.10 8.36 9.68
N THR A 95 -15.87 7.42 9.10
CA THR A 95 -16.96 6.73 9.83
C THR A 95 -16.48 5.49 10.60
N LEU A 96 -15.24 5.04 10.36
CA LEU A 96 -14.74 3.81 10.95
C LEU A 96 -14.38 4.00 12.43
N LYS A 97 -14.67 2.96 13.22
CA LYS A 97 -14.42 2.95 14.66
C LYS A 97 -13.21 2.10 15.04
N LYS A 98 -12.50 2.50 16.10
CA LYS A 98 -11.45 1.70 16.73
C LYS A 98 -11.94 0.28 16.98
N GLY A 99 -11.12 -0.72 16.72
CA GLY A 99 -11.43 -2.13 16.96
C GLY A 99 -12.16 -2.83 15.81
N SER A 100 -12.63 -2.09 14.80
CA SER A 100 -13.24 -2.67 13.60
C SER A 100 -12.26 -3.60 12.90
N LEU A 101 -12.71 -4.82 12.60
CA LEU A 101 -11.99 -5.76 11.76
C LEU A 101 -12.15 -5.32 10.30
N VAL A 102 -11.03 -5.10 9.63
CA VAL A 102 -10.98 -4.53 8.28
C VAL A 102 -10.11 -5.38 7.37
N TYR A 103 -10.54 -5.48 6.12
CA TYR A 103 -9.72 -5.87 4.98
C TYR A 103 -9.24 -4.59 4.28
N VAL A 104 -7.94 -4.46 4.05
CA VAL A 104 -7.32 -3.27 3.45
C VAL A 104 -6.39 -3.70 2.33
N GLU A 105 -6.49 -3.03 1.18
CA GLU A 105 -5.46 -3.06 0.16
C GLU A 105 -4.76 -1.70 0.14
N ALA A 106 -3.43 -1.75 0.09
CA ALA A 106 -2.61 -0.55 0.01
C ALA A 106 -1.48 -0.74 -1.01
N ALA A 107 -1.18 0.31 -1.76
CA ALA A 107 0.05 0.37 -2.53
C ALA A 107 1.23 0.48 -1.56
N TYR A 108 2.20 -0.41 -1.72
CA TYR A 108 3.41 -0.48 -0.92
C TYR A 108 4.53 0.28 -1.62
N GLU A 109 5.02 1.34 -0.98
CA GLU A 109 6.18 2.09 -1.43
C GLU A 109 7.23 2.09 -0.34
N LEU A 110 8.47 1.87 -0.75
CA LEU A 110 9.62 1.88 0.12
C LEU A 110 10.56 2.98 -0.34
N ARG A 111 10.94 3.87 0.58
CA ARG A 111 11.97 4.88 0.33
C ARG A 111 13.22 4.52 1.11
N GLU A 112 14.30 4.35 0.38
CA GLU A 112 15.63 4.20 0.96
C GLU A 112 16.11 5.53 1.52
N PRO A 113 16.94 5.50 2.58
CA PRO A 113 17.49 6.72 3.15
C PRO A 113 18.40 7.44 2.16
N ASP A 114 18.46 8.76 2.27
CA ASP A 114 19.41 9.57 1.52
C ASP A 114 20.83 9.27 2.03
N GLN A 115 21.77 9.02 1.11
CA GLN A 115 23.12 8.57 1.47
C GLN A 115 23.88 9.55 2.38
N ASP A 116 23.59 10.84 2.24
CA ASP A 116 24.25 11.93 2.98
C ASP A 116 23.42 12.42 4.19
N ALA A 117 22.25 11.83 4.45
CA ALA A 117 21.41 12.25 5.56
C ALA A 117 21.85 11.62 6.88
N ASP A 118 21.79 12.40 7.96
CA ASP A 118 22.05 11.90 9.31
C ASP A 118 21.02 10.80 9.66
N PRO A 119 21.46 9.60 10.13
CA PRO A 119 20.57 8.49 10.48
C PRO A 119 19.55 8.81 11.59
N SER A 120 19.76 9.89 12.35
CA SER A 120 18.79 10.38 13.34
C SER A 120 17.59 11.12 12.69
N THR A 121 17.74 11.57 11.44
CA THR A 121 16.69 12.28 10.71
C THR A 121 15.76 11.30 9.99
N PRO A 122 14.51 11.70 9.70
CA PRO A 122 13.62 10.87 8.89
C PRO A 122 14.20 10.55 7.51
N GLN A 123 15.01 11.45 6.91
CA GLN A 123 15.65 11.21 5.62
C GLN A 123 16.76 10.17 5.68
N GLY A 124 17.44 10.04 6.82
CA GLY A 124 18.47 9.02 7.05
C GLY A 124 17.93 7.65 7.46
N GLN A 125 16.61 7.49 7.52
CA GLN A 125 15.95 6.23 7.87
C GLN A 125 15.12 5.69 6.71
N ARG A 126 15.08 4.36 6.58
CA ARG A 126 14.24 3.68 5.61
C ARG A 126 12.76 3.89 5.95
N GLN A 127 11.99 4.40 5.00
CA GLN A 127 10.57 4.74 5.20
C GLN A 127 9.65 3.82 4.41
N ILE A 128 8.63 3.30 5.07
CA ILE A 128 7.56 2.53 4.44
C ILE A 128 6.33 3.42 4.30
N PHE A 129 5.84 3.54 3.07
CA PHE A 129 4.62 4.25 2.72
C PHE A 129 3.56 3.26 2.27
N LEU A 130 2.44 3.23 3.01
CA LEU A 130 1.25 2.49 2.62
C LEU A 130 0.19 3.49 2.18
N LYS A 131 -0.09 3.52 0.88
CA LYS A 131 -1.14 4.37 0.31
C LYS A 131 -2.42 3.55 0.16
N HIS A 132 -3.49 4.02 0.76
CA HIS A 132 -4.80 3.40 0.71
C HIS A 132 -5.29 3.23 -0.73
N GLU A 133 -5.68 2.01 -1.10
CA GLU A 133 -6.42 1.72 -2.34
C GLU A 133 -7.87 1.37 -2.03
N SER A 134 -8.10 0.41 -1.14
CA SER A 134 -9.43 -0.07 -0.79
C SER A 134 -9.51 -0.49 0.68
N ILE A 135 -10.71 -0.38 1.26
CA ILE A 135 -11.00 -0.87 2.61
C ILE A 135 -12.41 -1.42 2.67
N ARG A 136 -12.57 -2.54 3.36
CA ARG A 136 -13.86 -3.16 3.67
C ARG A 136 -13.92 -3.50 5.15
N VAL A 137 -14.98 -3.09 5.83
CA VAL A 137 -15.24 -3.51 7.21
C VAL A 137 -15.82 -4.92 7.18
N LEU A 138 -15.15 -5.85 7.85
CA LEU A 138 -15.58 -7.24 8.00
C LEU A 138 -16.43 -7.43 9.24
N SER A 139 -16.13 -6.71 10.32
CA SER A 139 -16.88 -6.75 11.57
C SER A 139 -16.64 -5.48 12.38
N THR A 140 -17.71 -4.89 12.91
CA THR A 140 -17.62 -3.79 13.87
C THR A 140 -17.52 -4.34 15.30
N PRO A 141 -16.82 -3.63 16.20
CA PRO A 141 -16.77 -4.04 17.60
C PRO A 141 -18.15 -3.82 18.24
N LYS A 142 -18.56 -4.76 19.08
CA LYS A 142 -19.71 -4.57 19.96
C LYS A 142 -19.30 -3.61 21.06
N PHE A 143 -19.82 -2.39 21.04
CA PHE A 143 -19.84 -1.55 22.22
C PHE A 143 -21.07 -1.99 23.00
N GLU A 144 -20.89 -2.49 24.22
CA GLU A 144 -22.00 -2.64 25.15
C GLU A 144 -22.49 -1.22 25.43
N GLU A 145 -23.65 -0.87 24.88
CA GLU A 145 -24.36 0.34 25.29
C GLU A 145 -24.68 0.15 26.77
N GLU A 146 -23.95 0.88 27.62
CA GLU A 146 -24.27 1.02 29.02
C GLU A 146 -25.72 1.50 29.09
N SER A 147 -26.61 0.57 29.44
CA SER A 147 -28.04 0.80 29.47
C SER A 147 -28.30 1.85 30.56
N PRO A 148 -29.06 2.93 30.28
CA PRO A 148 -29.32 3.97 31.26
C PRO A 148 -30.08 3.46 32.48
#